data_AF-A0A961HM50-F1
#
_entry.id   AF-A0A961HM50-F1
#
_cell.length_a   1.000
_cell.length_b   1.000
_cell.length_c   1.000
_cell.angle_alpha   90.00
_cell.angle_beta   90.00
_cell.angle_gamma   90.00
#
_symmetry.space_group_name_H-M   'P 1'
#
loop_
_entity.id
_entity.type
_entity.pdbx_description
1 polymer ?
#
loop_
_entity_poly.entity_id
_entity_poly.type
_entity_poly.pdbx_seq_one_letter_code
_entity_poly.pdbx_strand_id
1 'polypeptide(L)'
;MSDSYQTRDDNVDAGGETSDVDANPAADIAPPRLAHLVLNGAFLERHDTTQVQSYVDAVVAVSADSDRDEDGIEADLRERMDAAGIALPDESYRNLARQLHDSAGVAVSTDDGRMLHGDPSLSIANHDPDVRGTDDPEDPDRPFYS
;
A
#
# COMPACT_ATOMS: atom_id res chain seq x y z
N MET A 1 72.59 -1.68 -24.85
CA MET A 1 71.81 -1.74 -26.10
C MET A 1 70.38 -2.02 -25.70
N SER A 2 69.44 -1.22 -26.23
CA SER A 2 68.01 -1.12 -25.85
C SER A 2 67.81 -0.40 -24.50
N ASP A 3 66.88 0.54 -24.32
CA ASP A 3 65.55 0.67 -24.91
C ASP A 3 65.11 2.14 -25.01
N SER A 4 64.20 2.42 -25.94
CA SER A 4 63.73 3.76 -26.33
C SER A 4 62.63 4.25 -25.38
N TYR A 5 62.85 5.39 -24.71
CA TYR A 5 61.76 6.09 -24.02
C TYR A 5 60.93 6.89 -25.02
N GLN A 6 59.74 6.39 -25.32
CA GLN A 6 58.72 7.09 -26.10
C GLN A 6 57.91 7.99 -25.15
N THR A 7 58.25 9.28 -25.12
CA THR A 7 57.41 10.35 -24.57
C THR A 7 56.09 10.37 -25.33
N ARG A 8 54.96 10.21 -24.63
CA ARG A 8 53.63 10.57 -25.13
C ARG A 8 53.19 11.82 -24.38
N ASP A 9 53.06 12.89 -25.15
CA ASP A 9 52.41 14.15 -24.80
C ASP A 9 51.05 13.95 -24.11
N ASP A 10 50.94 14.62 -22.96
CA ASP A 10 49.82 15.46 -22.55
C ASP A 10 48.63 15.52 -23.53
N ASN A 11 47.51 14.94 -23.10
CA ASN A 11 46.21 15.51 -23.43
C ASN A 11 45.43 15.65 -22.13
N VAL A 12 45.56 16.83 -21.54
CA VAL A 12 44.80 17.29 -20.38
C VAL A 12 43.44 17.71 -20.91
N ASP A 13 42.44 16.82 -20.82
CA ASP A 13 41.04 17.23 -20.93
C ASP A 13 40.51 17.40 -19.51
N ALA A 14 40.45 18.67 -19.11
CA ALA A 14 39.83 19.10 -17.87
C ALA A 14 38.32 19.17 -18.11
N GLY A 15 37.61 18.15 -17.63
CA GLY A 15 36.16 18.14 -17.49
C GLY A 15 35.81 17.49 -16.16
N GLY A 16 35.89 18.26 -15.08
CA GLY A 16 35.35 17.83 -13.80
C GLY A 16 33.84 17.81 -13.87
N GLU A 17 33.22 16.70 -13.47
CA GLU A 17 31.87 16.69 -12.89
C GLU A 17 31.69 15.35 -12.17
N THR A 18 31.69 15.43 -10.83
CA THR A 18 30.90 14.63 -9.87
C THR A 18 30.89 13.11 -10.09
N SER A 19 31.71 12.34 -9.35
CA SER A 19 31.25 11.61 -8.14
C SER A 19 29.73 11.59 -7.95
N ASP A 20 29.22 10.40 -7.64
CA ASP A 20 27.81 10.11 -7.36
C ASP A 20 26.90 10.01 -8.59
N VAL A 21 27.11 8.95 -9.40
CA VAL A 21 25.93 8.25 -9.91
C VAL A 21 25.41 7.40 -8.76
N ASP A 22 24.58 8.09 -7.97
CA ASP A 22 23.66 7.63 -6.95
C ASP A 22 23.30 6.15 -7.12
N ALA A 23 24.08 5.29 -6.48
CA ALA A 23 23.58 3.99 -6.07
C ALA A 23 22.55 4.30 -5.00
N ASN A 24 21.31 4.64 -5.37
CA ASN A 24 20.26 4.96 -4.42
C ASN A 24 20.22 3.84 -3.36
N PRO A 25 20.82 4.04 -2.16
CA PRO A 25 20.90 2.99 -1.15
C PRO A 25 19.58 2.92 -0.39
N ALA A 26 18.65 3.85 -0.66
CA ALA A 26 17.27 3.80 -0.31
C ALA A 26 16.47 3.20 -1.49
N ALA A 27 16.74 1.94 -1.83
CA ALA A 27 15.61 1.04 -1.89
C ALA A 27 15.10 0.93 -0.46
N ASP A 28 14.43 2.01 -0.02
CA ASP A 28 13.75 2.12 1.25
C ASP A 28 12.98 0.82 1.37
N ILE A 29 13.34 -0.01 2.35
CA ILE A 29 12.56 -1.20 2.65
C ILE A 29 11.25 -0.59 3.15
N ALA A 30 10.34 -0.33 2.21
CA ALA A 30 9.08 0.31 2.50
C ALA A 30 8.49 -0.49 3.66
N PRO A 31 8.15 0.18 4.77
CA PRO A 31 7.67 -0.53 5.94
C PRO A 31 6.52 -1.44 5.50
N PRO A 32 6.45 -2.66 6.05
CA PRO A 32 5.43 -3.64 5.69
C PRO A 32 4.07 -2.95 5.63
N ARG A 33 3.47 -2.90 4.44
CA ARG A 33 2.20 -2.18 4.23
C ARG A 33 1.10 -2.96 4.92
N LEU A 34 0.46 -2.33 5.90
CA LEU A 34 -0.73 -2.89 6.52
C LEU A 34 -1.96 -2.50 5.69
N ALA A 35 -2.83 -3.46 5.38
CA ALA A 35 -4.12 -3.18 4.78
C ALA A 35 -5.03 -2.58 5.85
N HIS A 36 -5.40 -1.31 5.72
CA HIS A 36 -6.41 -0.69 6.57
C HIS A 36 -7.78 -0.73 5.89
N LEU A 37 -8.70 -1.48 6.48
CA LEU A 37 -10.09 -1.58 6.04
C LEU A 37 -10.99 -0.73 6.95
N VAL A 38 -11.82 0.11 6.34
CA VAL A 38 -12.78 0.95 7.04
C VAL A 38 -14.20 0.47 6.73
N LEU A 39 -14.91 0.01 7.75
CA LEU A 39 -16.31 -0.38 7.68
C LEU A 39 -17.18 0.87 7.80
N ASN A 40 -17.88 1.20 6.73
CA ASN A 40 -18.80 2.34 6.73
C ASN A 40 -20.09 2.03 7.52
N GLY A 41 -20.76 3.08 8.00
CA GLY A 41 -22.01 2.96 8.74
C GLY A 41 -23.08 2.15 8.00
N ALA A 42 -23.20 2.28 6.67
CA ALA A 42 -24.16 1.50 5.88
C ALA A 42 -23.91 -0.02 5.94
N PHE A 43 -22.65 -0.45 6.04
CA PHE A 43 -22.29 -1.85 6.25
C PHE A 43 -22.69 -2.31 7.66
N LEU A 44 -22.41 -1.48 8.67
CA LEU A 44 -22.72 -1.76 10.08
C LEU A 44 -24.23 -1.76 10.37
N GLU A 45 -25.02 -0.98 9.64
CA GLU A 45 -26.49 -0.93 9.76
C GLU A 45 -27.16 -2.15 9.11
N ARG A 46 -26.53 -2.74 8.08
CA ARG A 46 -27.07 -3.89 7.33
C ARG A 46 -26.71 -5.23 7.93
N HIS A 47 -25.68 -5.28 8.77
CA HIS A 47 -25.15 -6.52 9.36
C HIS A 47 -25.24 -6.45 10.87
N ASP A 48 -25.65 -7.55 11.50
CA ASP A 48 -25.61 -7.62 12.96
C ASP A 48 -24.18 -7.78 13.48
N THR A 49 -24.00 -7.62 14.79
CA THR A 49 -22.67 -7.68 15.42
C THR A 49 -21.95 -9.01 15.17
N THR A 50 -22.68 -10.13 15.05
CA THR A 50 -22.10 -11.44 14.74
C THR A 50 -21.57 -11.46 13.33
N GLN A 51 -22.32 -10.92 12.36
CA GLN A 51 -21.88 -10.83 10.97
C GLN A 51 -20.67 -9.91 10.81
N VAL A 52 -20.67 -8.75 11.48
CA VAL A 52 -19.49 -7.85 11.47
C VAL A 52 -18.27 -8.55 12.04
N GLN A 53 -18.42 -9.31 13.14
CA GLN A 53 -17.33 -10.08 13.72
C GLN A 53 -16.84 -11.18 12.76
N SER A 54 -17.75 -11.94 12.15
CA SER A 54 -17.41 -12.96 11.16
C SER A 54 -16.68 -12.39 9.93
N TYR A 55 -17.06 -11.18 9.50
CA TYR A 55 -16.33 -10.47 8.44
C TYR A 55 -14.88 -10.18 8.86
N VAL A 56 -14.69 -9.60 10.04
CA VAL A 56 -13.35 -9.29 10.57
C VAL A 56 -12.53 -10.57 10.71
N ASP A 57 -13.09 -11.63 11.29
CA ASP A 57 -12.41 -12.91 11.49
C ASP A 57 -12.03 -13.56 10.15
N ALA A 58 -12.90 -13.50 9.15
CA ALA A 58 -12.62 -14.02 7.82
C ALA A 58 -11.41 -13.32 7.19
N VAL A 59 -11.41 -11.98 7.19
CA VAL A 59 -10.32 -11.16 6.65
C VAL A 59 -9.01 -11.43 7.37
N VAL A 60 -9.02 -11.44 8.71
CA VAL A 60 -7.83 -11.67 9.53
C VAL A 60 -7.24 -13.05 9.25
N ALA A 61 -8.09 -14.09 9.24
CA ALA A 61 -7.61 -15.44 9.06
C ALA A 61 -7.15 -15.75 7.62
N VAL A 62 -7.53 -14.95 6.63
CA VAL A 62 -6.91 -15.04 5.28
C VAL A 62 -5.61 -14.23 5.22
N SER A 63 -5.56 -13.05 5.85
CA SER A 63 -4.34 -12.22 5.90
C SER A 63 -3.16 -12.88 6.63
N ALA A 64 -3.44 -13.83 7.52
CA ALA A 64 -2.42 -14.57 8.28
C ALA A 64 -1.61 -15.55 7.41
N ASP A 65 -2.09 -15.89 6.22
CA ASP A 65 -1.48 -16.86 5.31
C ASP A 65 -0.87 -16.15 4.10
N SER A 66 0.33 -15.59 4.28
CA SER A 66 1.00 -14.74 3.29
C SER A 66 1.53 -15.48 2.06
N ASP A 67 1.48 -16.82 2.05
CA ASP A 67 1.96 -17.65 0.93
C ASP A 67 0.86 -17.96 -0.11
N ARG A 68 -0.37 -17.46 0.10
CA ARG A 68 -1.47 -17.70 -0.84
C ARG A 68 -1.52 -16.70 -1.98
N ASP A 69 -1.79 -17.21 -3.17
CA ASP A 69 -2.12 -16.40 -4.33
C ASP A 69 -3.49 -15.70 -4.17
N GLU A 70 -3.67 -14.58 -4.87
CA GLU A 70 -4.89 -13.75 -4.85
C GLU A 70 -6.18 -14.56 -5.08
N ASP A 71 -6.18 -15.49 -6.05
CA ASP A 71 -7.36 -16.31 -6.37
C ASP A 71 -7.76 -17.22 -5.20
N GLY A 72 -6.78 -17.74 -4.46
CA GLY A 72 -7.01 -18.57 -3.28
C GLY A 72 -7.53 -17.75 -2.09
N ILE A 73 -7.05 -16.52 -1.95
CA ILE A 73 -7.55 -15.54 -0.98
C ILE A 73 -9.01 -15.18 -1.30
N GLU A 74 -9.33 -14.90 -2.57
CA GLU A 74 -10.70 -14.58 -3.01
C GLU A 74 -11.67 -15.73 -2.70
N ALA A 75 -11.29 -16.98 -3.05
CA ALA A 75 -12.12 -18.15 -2.85
C ALA A 75 -12.44 -18.40 -1.36
N ASP A 76 -11.44 -18.31 -0.49
CA ASP A 76 -11.60 -18.52 0.96
C ASP A 76 -12.40 -17.37 1.62
N LEU A 77 -12.18 -16.12 1.19
CA LEU A 77 -13.02 -14.99 1.62
C LEU A 77 -14.49 -15.22 1.25
N ARG A 78 -14.75 -15.63 0.01
CA ARG A 78 -16.12 -15.90 -0.45
C ARG A 78 -16.77 -17.03 0.36
N GLU A 79 -16.08 -18.15 0.53
CA GLU A 79 -16.58 -19.29 1.32
C GLU A 79 -16.94 -18.89 2.76
N ARG A 80 -16.05 -18.15 3.44
CA ARG A 80 -16.26 -17.73 4.84
C ARG A 80 -17.36 -16.68 4.98
N MET A 81 -17.43 -15.73 4.05
CA MET A 81 -18.47 -14.70 4.07
C MET A 81 -19.85 -15.30 3.74
N ASP A 82 -19.94 -16.21 2.77
CA ASP A 82 -21.18 -16.95 2.48
C ASP A 82 -21.64 -17.78 3.68
N ALA A 83 -20.72 -18.45 4.39
CA ALA A 83 -21.04 -19.20 5.61
C ALA A 83 -21.56 -18.28 6.74
N ALA A 84 -21.14 -17.02 6.77
CA ALA A 84 -21.61 -15.99 7.69
C ALA A 84 -22.90 -15.27 7.21
N GLY A 85 -23.42 -15.62 6.03
CA GLY A 85 -24.58 -14.96 5.42
C GLY A 85 -24.28 -13.54 4.93
N ILE A 86 -23.03 -13.24 4.62
CA ILE A 86 -22.54 -11.95 4.12
C ILE A 86 -22.28 -12.09 2.63
N ALA A 87 -23.06 -11.38 1.81
CA ALA A 87 -22.90 -11.37 0.36
C ALA A 87 -22.33 -10.03 -0.08
N LEU A 88 -21.07 -10.02 -0.53
CA LEU A 88 -20.46 -8.88 -1.18
C LEU A 88 -20.55 -9.01 -2.71
N PRO A 89 -20.50 -7.89 -3.45
CA PRO A 89 -20.28 -7.93 -4.90
C PRO A 89 -18.96 -8.64 -5.25
N ASP A 90 -18.93 -9.36 -6.38
CA ASP A 90 -17.73 -10.09 -6.84
C ASP A 90 -16.48 -9.20 -6.88
N GLU A 91 -16.63 -7.98 -7.38
CA GLU A 91 -15.56 -6.98 -7.45
C GLU A 91 -15.00 -6.62 -6.06
N SER A 92 -15.82 -6.69 -5.00
CA SER A 92 -15.35 -6.43 -3.64
C SER A 92 -14.45 -7.55 -3.12
N TYR A 93 -14.76 -8.81 -3.43
CA TYR A 93 -13.90 -9.95 -3.06
C TYR A 93 -12.55 -9.86 -3.74
N ARG A 94 -12.53 -9.55 -5.03
CA ARG A 94 -11.29 -9.42 -5.80
C ARG A 94 -10.40 -8.27 -5.29
N ASN A 95 -11.00 -7.11 -5.00
CA ASN A 95 -10.25 -5.98 -4.46
C ASN A 95 -9.73 -6.24 -3.04
N LEU A 96 -10.53 -6.90 -2.19
CA LEU A 96 -10.07 -7.35 -0.87
C LEU A 96 -8.92 -8.35 -1.00
N ALA A 97 -9.03 -9.32 -1.91
CA ALA A 97 -8.02 -10.33 -2.09
C ALA A 97 -6.67 -9.73 -2.50
N ARG A 98 -6.69 -8.83 -3.48
CA ARG A 98 -5.52 -8.07 -3.91
C ARG A 98 -4.93 -7.21 -2.78
N GLN A 99 -5.78 -6.49 -2.05
CA GLN A 99 -5.32 -5.64 -0.94
C GLN A 99 -4.68 -6.46 0.19
N LEU A 100 -5.20 -7.65 0.48
CA LEU A 100 -4.63 -8.55 1.48
C LEU A 100 -3.33 -9.19 1.00
N HIS A 101 -3.28 -9.64 -0.25
CA HIS A 101 -2.07 -10.21 -0.87
C HIS A 101 -0.88 -9.25 -0.86
N ASP A 102 -1.11 -7.97 -1.18
CA ASP A 102 -0.07 -6.96 -1.23
C ASP A 102 0.33 -6.41 0.16
N SER A 103 -0.31 -6.91 1.23
CA SER A 103 -0.14 -6.41 2.60
C SER A 103 0.55 -7.43 3.51
N ALA A 104 1.27 -6.93 4.51
CA ALA A 104 1.92 -7.75 5.53
C ALA A 104 1.01 -8.05 6.74
N GLY A 105 -0.23 -7.59 6.71
CA GLY A 105 -1.20 -7.70 7.80
C GLY A 105 -2.37 -6.75 7.61
N VAL A 106 -3.39 -6.87 8.46
CA VAL A 106 -4.64 -6.13 8.33
C VAL A 106 -5.03 -5.39 9.61
N ALA A 107 -5.61 -4.21 9.46
CA ALA A 107 -6.32 -3.48 10.50
C ALA A 107 -7.74 -3.16 10.01
N VAL A 108 -8.74 -3.31 10.88
CA VAL A 108 -10.15 -3.06 10.53
C VAL A 108 -10.77 -2.09 11.53
N SER A 109 -11.21 -0.91 11.07
CA SER A 109 -11.92 0.09 11.89
C SER A 109 -13.31 0.39 11.34
N THR A 110 -14.16 1.02 12.15
CA THR A 110 -15.38 1.68 11.67
C THR A 110 -15.07 3.09 11.16
N ASP A 111 -16.00 3.70 10.41
CA ASP A 111 -15.89 5.08 9.95
C ASP A 111 -15.98 6.12 11.09
N ASP A 112 -16.54 5.75 12.25
CA ASP A 112 -16.48 6.58 13.48
C ASP A 112 -15.10 6.57 14.15
N GLY A 113 -14.17 5.72 13.67
CA GLY A 113 -12.81 5.61 14.17
C GLY A 113 -12.62 4.52 15.23
N ARG A 114 -13.64 3.72 15.53
CA ARG A 114 -13.51 2.58 16.45
C ARG A 114 -12.72 1.44 15.80
N MET A 115 -11.60 1.06 16.40
CA MET A 115 -10.80 -0.09 15.97
C MET A 115 -11.52 -1.41 16.32
N LEU A 116 -11.69 -2.31 15.35
CA LEU A 116 -12.25 -3.65 15.53
C LEU A 116 -11.15 -4.71 15.57
N HIS A 117 -10.09 -4.55 14.77
CA HIS A 117 -8.92 -5.42 14.76
C HIS A 117 -7.64 -4.65 14.38
N GLY A 118 -6.51 -5.00 14.98
CA GLY A 118 -5.22 -4.35 14.74
C GLY A 118 -4.79 -3.42 15.88
N ASP A 119 -3.66 -2.74 15.68
CA ASP A 119 -3.10 -1.85 16.70
C ASP A 119 -3.92 -0.54 16.79
N PRO A 120 -4.41 -0.14 17.98
CA PRO A 120 -5.21 1.07 18.14
C PRO A 120 -4.43 2.36 17.87
N SER A 121 -3.09 2.33 17.86
CA SER A 121 -2.25 3.45 17.45
C SER A 121 -2.31 3.72 15.94
N LEU A 122 -2.76 2.74 15.13
CA LEU A 122 -2.98 2.85 13.69
C LEU A 122 -4.40 3.32 13.33
N SER A 123 -5.19 3.82 14.29
CA SER A 123 -6.53 4.32 13.99
C SER A 123 -6.49 5.45 12.96
N ILE A 124 -7.60 5.68 12.25
CA ILE A 124 -7.75 6.66 11.15
C ILE A 124 -7.22 8.06 11.53
N ALA A 125 -7.25 8.44 12.82
CA ALA A 125 -6.71 9.71 13.30
C ALA A 125 -5.18 9.86 13.14
N ASN A 126 -4.45 8.74 13.00
CA ASN A 126 -3.00 8.68 12.89
C ASN A 126 -2.51 8.09 11.56
N HIS A 127 -3.41 7.53 10.74
CA HIS A 127 -3.05 7.02 9.42
C HIS A 127 -3.03 8.19 8.43
N ASP A 128 -1.84 8.73 8.17
CA ASP A 128 -1.61 9.67 7.06
C ASP A 128 -1.65 8.84 5.76
N PRO A 129 -2.72 8.90 4.93
CA PRO A 129 -2.65 8.30 3.62
C PRO A 129 -1.53 9.01 2.88
N ASP A 130 -0.59 8.27 2.30
CA ASP A 130 0.47 8.82 1.45
C ASP A 130 -0.17 9.37 0.16
N VAL A 131 -0.80 10.53 0.29
CA VAL A 131 -1.33 11.31 -0.81
C VAL A 131 -0.09 11.89 -1.47
N ARG A 132 0.42 11.19 -2.49
CA ARG A 132 1.28 11.83 -3.48
C ARG A 132 0.51 13.05 -3.97
N GLY A 133 0.93 14.23 -3.48
CA GLY A 133 0.42 15.49 -3.97
C GLY A 133 0.55 15.45 -5.49
N THR A 134 -0.58 15.41 -6.17
CA THR A 134 -0.66 15.94 -7.52
C THR A 134 -0.29 17.40 -7.38
N ASP A 135 1.00 17.68 -7.57
CA ASP A 135 1.54 19.00 -7.84
C ASP A 135 0.65 19.59 -8.94
N ASP A 136 -0.27 20.49 -8.56
CA ASP A 136 -1.07 21.26 -9.51
C ASP A 136 -0.04 22.17 -10.19
N PRO A 137 0.31 21.96 -11.47
CA PRO A 137 1.25 22.85 -12.12
C PRO A 137 0.61 24.24 -12.08
N GLU A 138 1.30 25.21 -11.48
CA GLU A 138 0.86 26.60 -11.39
C GLU A 138 0.41 27.08 -12.78
N ASP A 139 -0.90 27.13 -13.02
CA ASP A 139 -1.47 27.56 -14.30
C ASP A 139 -1.71 29.07 -14.25
N PRO A 140 -0.87 29.90 -14.91
CA PRO A 140 -0.86 31.35 -14.74
C PRO A 140 -2.04 32.07 -15.40
N ASP A 141 -2.95 31.34 -16.06
CA ASP A 141 -4.05 31.90 -16.86
C ASP A 141 -5.45 31.76 -16.21
N ARG A 142 -5.56 31.48 -14.90
CA ARG A 142 -6.88 31.45 -14.24
C ARG A 142 -7.53 32.85 -14.20
N PRO A 143 -8.67 33.08 -14.87
CA PRO A 143 -9.36 34.35 -14.77
C PRO A 143 -10.06 34.48 -13.41
N PHE A 144 -9.71 35.53 -12.67
CA PHE A 144 -10.45 35.93 -11.47
C PHE A 144 -11.82 36.49 -11.88
N TYR A 145 -12.90 35.81 -11.52
CA TYR A 145 -14.22 36.45 -11.45
C TYR A 145 -14.38 37.08 -10.08
N SER A 146 -14.49 38.41 -10.04
CA SER A 146 -14.93 39.20 -8.87
C SER A 146 -16.45 39.22 -8.76
#